data_AF-A0A954WUH8-F1
#
_entry.id   AF-A0A954WUH8-F1
#
_cell.length_a   1.000
_cell.length_b   1.000
_cell.length_c   1.000
_cell.angle_alpha   90.00
_cell.angle_beta   90.00
_cell.angle_gamma   90.00
#
_symmetry.space_group_name_H-M   'P 1'
#
loop_
_entity.id
_entity.type
_entity.pdbx_description
1 polymer ?
#
loop_
_entity_poly.entity_id
_entity_poly.type
_entity_poly.pdbx_seq_one_letter_code
_entity_poly.pdbx_strand_id
1 'polypeptide(L)'
;MSQINSQSTKHEGGKLLPLIVDVLRHHSMIDINLPIGGRDYFLSTIGEVVRVSYTASCPGSDNCAESVDQLNKRGTGLVWCEWGSGNTHQIIAICDVPLSEMSADRLNATLDLLATEIDGLFALLRRRRTK
;
A
#
# COMPACT_ATOMS: atom_id res chain seq x y z
N MET A 1 -0.97 -34.34 -27.27
CA MET A 1 -1.44 -33.45 -26.17
C MET A 1 -0.21 -33.06 -25.37
N SER A 2 0.31 -31.85 -25.56
CA SER A 2 1.50 -31.37 -24.86
C SER A 2 1.10 -30.65 -23.58
N GLN A 3 1.52 -31.18 -22.44
CA GLN A 3 1.38 -30.54 -21.13
C GLN A 3 2.31 -29.34 -21.07
N ILE A 4 1.74 -28.15 -20.88
CA ILE A 4 2.49 -26.93 -20.58
C ILE A 4 2.81 -26.99 -19.08
N ASN A 5 4.09 -27.13 -18.76
CA ASN A 5 4.60 -27.00 -17.40
C ASN A 5 4.35 -25.57 -16.89
N SER A 6 3.58 -25.47 -15.81
CA SER A 6 3.38 -24.23 -15.07
C SER A 6 4.68 -23.91 -14.32
N GLN A 7 5.54 -23.13 -14.97
CA GLN A 7 6.73 -22.56 -14.35
C GLN A 7 6.26 -21.41 -13.45
N SER A 8 6.39 -21.62 -12.14
CA SER A 8 6.01 -20.66 -11.10
C SER A 8 6.83 -19.37 -11.26
N THR A 9 6.16 -18.27 -11.61
CA THR A 9 6.71 -16.91 -11.72
C THR A 9 7.01 -16.30 -10.34
N LYS A 10 7.87 -16.95 -9.55
CA LYS A 10 8.31 -16.48 -8.23
C LYS A 10 9.62 -15.66 -8.27
N HIS A 11 10.10 -15.23 -9.45
CA HIS A 11 11.49 -14.74 -9.61
C HIS A 11 11.69 -13.39 -10.32
N GLU A 12 10.67 -12.52 -10.37
CA GLU A 12 10.86 -11.13 -10.85
C GLU A 12 10.69 -10.06 -9.76
N GLY A 13 9.84 -10.30 -8.75
CA GLY A 13 9.60 -9.32 -7.67
C GLY A 13 10.84 -8.94 -6.85
N GLY A 14 11.78 -9.87 -6.64
CA GLY A 14 12.99 -9.63 -5.84
C GLY A 14 14.05 -8.76 -6.51
N LYS A 15 14.03 -8.62 -7.85
CA LYS A 15 14.98 -7.78 -8.60
C LYS A 15 14.46 -6.37 -8.89
N LEU A 16 13.14 -6.19 -8.78
CA LEU A 16 12.48 -4.94 -9.12
C LEU A 16 12.60 -3.88 -8.01
N LEU A 17 12.48 -4.28 -6.74
CA LEU A 17 12.54 -3.33 -5.61
C LEU A 17 13.88 -2.58 -5.50
N PRO A 18 15.06 -3.22 -5.65
CA PRO A 18 16.32 -2.50 -5.66
C PRO A 18 16.42 -1.46 -6.77
N LEU A 19 15.91 -1.77 -7.98
CA LEU A 19 15.90 -0.83 -9.11
C LEU A 19 14.97 0.36 -8.84
N ILE A 20 13.78 0.10 -8.29
CA ILE A 20 12.83 1.16 -7.92
C ILE A 20 13.45 2.10 -6.89
N VAL A 21 14.13 1.56 -5.88
CA VAL A 21 14.83 2.35 -4.87
C VAL A 21 15.94 3.20 -5.49
N ASP A 22 16.68 2.63 -6.43
CA ASP A 22 17.71 3.37 -7.16
C ASP A 22 17.10 4.55 -7.93
N VAL A 23 15.99 4.32 -8.63
CA VAL A 23 15.25 5.38 -9.33
C VAL A 23 14.74 6.46 -8.35
N LEU A 24 14.12 6.08 -7.23
CA LEU A 24 13.62 7.03 -6.24
C LEU A 24 14.71 7.93 -5.65
N ARG A 25 15.94 7.41 -5.50
CA ARG A 25 17.07 8.15 -4.93
C ARG A 25 17.72 9.13 -5.91
N HIS A 26 17.57 8.91 -7.22
CA HIS A 26 18.27 9.70 -8.25
C HIS A 26 17.37 10.71 -8.97
N HIS A 27 16.06 10.64 -8.77
CA HIS A 27 15.09 11.54 -9.40
C HIS A 27 14.39 12.42 -8.36
N SER A 28 14.41 13.74 -8.57
CA SER A 28 13.85 14.73 -7.62
C SER A 28 12.33 14.80 -7.60
N MET A 29 11.65 14.21 -8.58
CA MET A 29 10.19 14.13 -8.67
C MET A 29 9.82 12.97 -9.61
N ILE A 30 9.35 11.86 -9.05
CA ILE A 30 8.93 10.69 -9.81
C ILE A 30 7.72 10.03 -9.16
N ASP A 31 6.84 9.56 -10.03
CA ASP A 31 5.65 8.77 -9.71
C ASP A 31 5.80 7.39 -10.34
N ILE A 32 5.66 6.34 -9.53
CA ILE A 32 5.79 4.94 -9.95
C ILE A 32 4.54 4.19 -9.54
N ASN A 33 3.88 3.54 -10.50
CA ASN A 33 2.84 2.57 -10.20
C ASN A 33 3.44 1.16 -10.15
N LEU A 34 3.19 0.44 -9.06
CA LEU A 34 3.85 -0.81 -8.70
C LEU A 34 2.82 -1.92 -8.43
N PRO A 35 2.47 -2.73 -9.45
CA PRO A 35 1.56 -3.85 -9.28
C PRO A 35 2.27 -5.05 -8.64
N ILE A 36 1.93 -5.38 -7.39
CA ILE A 36 2.50 -6.53 -6.64
C ILE A 36 1.37 -7.35 -6.03
N GLY A 37 1.33 -8.66 -6.32
CA GLY A 37 0.40 -9.59 -5.68
C GLY A 37 -1.08 -9.26 -5.89
N GLY A 38 -1.43 -8.57 -6.99
CA GLY A 38 -2.80 -8.11 -7.26
C GLY A 38 -3.19 -6.80 -6.56
N ARG A 39 -2.23 -6.11 -5.93
CA ARG A 39 -2.39 -4.78 -5.34
C ARG A 39 -1.62 -3.76 -6.19
N ASP A 40 -2.18 -2.57 -6.31
CA ASP A 40 -1.58 -1.47 -7.05
C ASP A 40 -1.08 -0.42 -6.07
N TYR A 41 0.25 -0.34 -5.91
CA TYR A 41 0.90 0.60 -5.01
C TYR A 41 1.42 1.79 -5.81
N PHE A 42 1.23 2.99 -5.27
CA PHE A 42 1.73 4.20 -5.88
C PHE A 42 2.86 4.79 -5.03
N LEU A 43 4.00 5.05 -5.65
CA LEU A 43 5.16 5.66 -5.00
C LEU A 43 5.39 7.03 -5.61
N SER A 44 5.39 8.07 -4.78
CA SER A 44 5.64 9.45 -5.21
C SER A 44 6.74 10.09 -4.37
N THR A 45 7.68 10.76 -5.01
CA THR A 45 8.74 11.50 -4.31
C THR A 45 8.30 12.93 -4.06
N ILE A 46 8.18 13.32 -2.79
CA ILE A 46 7.72 14.64 -2.35
C ILE A 46 8.79 15.23 -1.43
N GLY A 47 9.66 16.08 -1.99
CA GLY A 47 10.81 16.62 -1.25
C GLY A 47 11.79 15.50 -0.87
N GLU A 48 12.08 15.36 0.42
CA GLU A 48 13.02 14.34 0.94
C GLU A 48 12.33 13.02 1.33
N VAL A 49 11.07 12.82 0.94
CA VAL A 49 10.24 11.70 1.37
C VAL A 49 9.68 10.97 0.14
N VAL A 50 9.66 9.65 0.21
CA VAL A 50 8.87 8.81 -0.70
C VAL A 50 7.56 8.47 0.00
N ARG A 51 6.47 8.96 -0.57
CA ARG A 51 5.12 8.56 -0.20
C ARG A 51 4.77 7.27 -0.91
N VAL A 52 4.55 6.21 -0.14
CA VAL A 52 4.00 4.95 -0.64
C VAL A 52 2.53 4.89 -0.27
N SER A 53 1.65 4.73 -1.25
CA SER A 53 0.22 4.60 -1.02
C SER A 53 -0.35 3.33 -1.65
N TYR A 54 -1.43 2.83 -1.05
CA TYR A 54 -2.18 1.69 -1.53
C TYR A 54 -3.68 2.00 -1.43
N THR A 55 -4.38 1.90 -2.57
CA THR A 55 -5.82 2.15 -2.64
C THR A 55 -6.61 0.85 -2.66
N ALA A 56 -7.61 0.75 -1.78
CA ALA A 56 -8.50 -0.40 -1.69
C ALA A 56 -9.98 0.03 -1.63
N SER A 57 -10.85 -0.72 -2.29
CA SER A 57 -12.30 -0.51 -2.20
C SER A 57 -12.85 -1.03 -0.88
N CYS A 58 -13.62 -0.21 -0.18
CA CYS A 58 -14.19 -0.59 1.09
C CYS A 58 -15.43 -1.48 0.93
N PRO A 59 -15.49 -2.66 1.58
CA PRO A 59 -16.63 -3.56 1.47
C PRO A 59 -17.80 -3.04 2.32
N GLY A 60 -18.61 -2.15 1.74
CA GLY A 60 -19.80 -1.56 2.36
C GLY A 60 -19.55 -0.15 2.90
N SER A 61 -20.26 0.82 2.33
CA SER A 61 -20.00 2.26 2.47
C SER A 61 -20.17 2.85 3.87
N ASP A 62 -21.11 2.34 4.66
CA ASP A 62 -21.77 3.20 5.64
C ASP A 62 -20.95 3.53 6.90
N ASN A 63 -19.87 2.79 7.17
CA ASN A 63 -19.03 2.97 8.37
C ASN A 63 -17.52 3.03 8.08
N CYS A 64 -17.11 3.08 6.81
CA CYS A 64 -15.68 3.05 6.47
C CYS A 64 -14.97 4.34 6.87
N ALA A 65 -15.58 5.50 6.62
CA ALA A 65 -15.01 6.79 7.00
C ALA A 65 -14.77 6.88 8.51
N GLU A 66 -15.75 6.48 9.33
CA GLU A 66 -15.61 6.46 10.80
C GLU A 66 -14.53 5.46 11.26
N SER A 67 -14.46 4.29 10.62
CA SER A 67 -13.47 3.27 10.98
C SER A 67 -12.04 3.68 10.60
N VAL A 68 -11.87 4.40 9.49
CA VAL A 68 -10.59 5.03 9.10
C VAL A 68 -10.18 6.09 10.11
N ASP A 69 -11.09 6.98 10.52
CA ASP A 69 -10.82 8.00 11.53
C ASP A 69 -10.42 7.35 12.88
N GLN A 70 -11.11 6.28 13.29
CA GLN A 70 -10.74 5.52 14.50
C GLN A 70 -9.39 4.82 14.38
N LEU A 71 -9.04 4.31 13.19
CA LEU A 71 -7.75 3.68 12.95
C LEU A 71 -6.62 4.72 13.03
N ASN A 72 -6.77 5.87 12.40
CA ASN A 72 -5.80 6.97 12.46
C ASN A 72 -5.58 7.46 13.89
N LYS A 73 -6.63 7.51 14.71
CA LYS A 73 -6.53 7.86 16.14
C LYS A 73 -5.78 6.82 16.99
N ARG A 74 -5.76 5.56 16.56
CA ARG A 74 -5.09 4.44 17.25
C ARG A 74 -3.70 4.12 16.70
N GLY A 75 -3.39 4.61 15.51
CA GLY A 75 -2.31 4.13 14.65
C GLY A 75 -0.92 4.23 15.26
N THR A 76 -0.01 3.46 14.69
CA THR A 76 1.40 3.32 15.08
C THR A 76 2.26 4.56 14.74
N GLY A 77 1.67 5.59 14.13
CA GLY A 77 2.34 6.79 13.65
C GLY A 77 3.07 6.64 12.31
N LEU A 78 3.17 5.42 11.77
CA LEU A 78 3.90 5.13 10.52
C LEU A 78 2.99 5.05 9.29
N VAL A 79 1.75 4.61 9.47
CA VAL A 79 0.73 4.53 8.43
C VAL A 79 -0.48 5.33 8.88
N TRP A 80 -1.04 6.10 7.96
CA TRP A 80 -2.37 6.67 8.10
C TRP A 80 -3.21 6.31 6.88
N CYS A 81 -4.53 6.31 7.08
CA CYS A 81 -5.49 6.01 6.02
C CYS A 81 -6.30 7.27 5.71
N GLU A 82 -6.53 7.51 4.43
CA GLU A 82 -7.45 8.53 3.94
C GLU A 82 -8.69 7.85 3.36
N TRP A 83 -9.85 8.46 3.58
CA TRP A 83 -11.08 8.06 2.92
C TRP A 83 -11.23 8.90 1.65
N GLY A 84 -11.29 8.24 0.49
CA GLY A 84 -11.53 8.92 -0.77
C GLY A 84 -12.85 9.68 -0.73
N SER A 85 -12.80 11.00 -0.89
CA SER A 85 -13.99 11.84 -0.91
C SER A 85 -14.86 11.52 -2.14
N GLY A 86 -16.13 11.15 -1.94
CA GLY A 86 -17.11 10.93 -3.00
C GLY A 86 -17.70 9.51 -3.05
N ASN A 87 -18.30 9.15 -4.20
CA ASN A 87 -18.96 7.86 -4.45
C ASN A 87 -17.97 6.68 -4.64
N THR A 88 -16.66 6.91 -4.53
CA THR A 88 -15.65 5.89 -4.86
C THR A 88 -15.51 4.82 -3.79
N HIS A 89 -15.98 5.08 -2.56
CA HIS A 89 -15.88 4.17 -1.42
C HIS A 89 -14.47 3.55 -1.27
N GLN A 90 -13.43 4.36 -1.49
CA GLN A 90 -12.03 3.93 -1.47
C GLN A 90 -11.34 4.36 -0.18
N ILE A 91 -10.45 3.50 0.31
CA ILE A 91 -9.50 3.77 1.38
C ILE A 91 -8.12 3.83 0.75
N ILE A 92 -7.35 4.84 1.13
CA ILE A 92 -5.97 5.01 0.70
C ILE A 92 -5.12 4.88 1.95
N ALA A 93 -4.37 3.78 2.11
CA ALA A 93 -3.34 3.69 3.15
C ALA A 93 -2.06 4.35 2.64
N ILE A 94 -1.43 5.14 3.49
CA ILE A 94 -0.30 6.00 3.12
C ILE A 94 0.80 5.83 4.16
N CYS A 95 2.04 5.71 3.69
CA CYS A 95 3.25 5.68 4.50
C CYS A 95 4.31 6.57 3.85
N ASP A 96 4.81 7.54 4.62
CA ASP A 96 5.89 8.41 4.20
C ASP A 96 7.22 7.84 4.72
N VAL A 97 8.15 7.58 3.80
CA VAL A 97 9.48 7.01 4.11
C VAL A 97 10.55 8.03 3.68
N PRO A 98 11.42 8.49 4.58
CA PRO A 98 12.53 9.36 4.20
C PRO A 98 13.39 8.72 3.11
N LEU A 99 13.78 9.48 2.10
CA LEU A 99 14.67 9.02 1.02
C LEU A 99 16.01 8.48 1.57
N SER A 100 16.51 9.10 2.63
CA SER A 100 17.73 8.68 3.34
C SER A 100 17.63 7.28 3.94
N GLU A 101 16.42 6.84 4.30
CA GLU A 101 16.13 5.52 4.86
C GLU A 101 15.64 4.52 3.81
N MET A 102 15.31 4.99 2.61
CA MET A 102 14.69 4.18 1.57
C MET A 102 15.65 3.12 1.06
N SER A 103 15.36 1.84 1.30
CA SER A 103 16.10 0.66 0.83
C SER A 103 15.12 -0.38 0.27
N ALA A 104 15.61 -1.41 -0.44
CA ALA A 104 14.72 -2.46 -0.95
C ALA A 104 13.97 -3.18 0.17
N ASP A 105 14.66 -3.45 1.29
CA ASP A 105 14.06 -4.08 2.48
C ASP A 105 13.06 -3.14 3.16
N ARG A 106 13.40 -1.84 3.26
CA ARG A 106 12.50 -0.84 3.85
C ARG A 106 11.25 -0.67 2.98
N LEU A 107 11.40 -0.59 1.67
CA LEU A 107 10.28 -0.53 0.74
C LEU A 107 9.41 -1.77 0.86
N ASN A 108 9.99 -2.97 0.87
CA ASN A 108 9.23 -4.21 1.04
C ASN A 108 8.45 -4.21 2.37
N ALA A 109 9.09 -3.83 3.47
CA ALA A 109 8.45 -3.73 4.77
C ALA A 109 7.30 -2.69 4.78
N THR A 110 7.46 -1.57 4.09
CA THR A 110 6.42 -0.57 3.94
C THR A 110 5.21 -1.09 3.14
N LEU A 111 5.45 -1.82 2.04
CA LEU A 111 4.37 -2.44 1.25
C LEU A 111 3.57 -3.46 2.07
N ASP A 112 4.26 -4.29 2.86
CA ASP A 112 3.65 -5.28 3.75
C ASP A 112 2.88 -4.62 4.90
N LEU A 113 3.40 -3.54 5.46
CA LEU A 113 2.75 -2.77 6.52
C LEU A 113 1.44 -2.14 6.02
N LEU A 114 1.46 -1.47 4.87
CA LEU A 114 0.27 -0.89 4.25
C LEU A 114 -0.82 -1.94 4.00
N ALA A 115 -0.43 -3.10 3.47
CA ALA A 115 -1.34 -4.21 3.26
C ALA A 115 -1.98 -4.71 4.56
N THR A 116 -1.16 -4.89 5.60
CA THR A 116 -1.61 -5.39 6.91
C THR A 116 -2.61 -4.44 7.57
N GLU A 117 -2.37 -3.12 7.49
CA GLU A 117 -3.27 -2.11 8.05
C GLU A 117 -4.63 -2.10 7.33
N ILE A 118 -4.66 -2.18 5.99
CA ILE A 118 -5.93 -2.27 5.24
C ILE A 118 -6.66 -3.58 5.55
N ASP A 119 -5.95 -4.73 5.55
CA ASP A 119 -6.55 -6.02 5.85
C ASP A 119 -7.14 -6.06 7.28
N GLY A 120 -6.44 -5.44 8.24
CA GLY A 120 -6.91 -5.24 9.61
C GLY A 120 -8.17 -4.38 9.69
N LEU A 121 -8.21 -3.26 8.97
CA LEU A 121 -9.39 -2.40 8.87
C LEU A 121 -10.60 -3.17 8.31
N PHE A 122 -10.40 -3.94 7.24
CA PHE A 122 -11.46 -4.78 6.67
C PHE A 122 -11.94 -5.86 7.62
N ALA A 123 -11.05 -6.48 8.40
CA ALA A 123 -11.44 -7.44 9.42
C ALA A 123 -12.31 -6.81 10.52
N LEU A 124 -11.98 -5.59 10.96
CA LEU A 124 -12.77 -4.84 11.95
C LEU A 124 -14.17 -4.49 11.41
N LEU A 125 -14.25 -4.03 10.16
CA LEU A 125 -15.52 -3.72 9.50
C LEU A 125 -16.43 -4.94 9.37
N ARG A 126 -15.88 -6.10 9.00
CA ARG A 126 -16.63 -7.36 8.89
C ARG A 126 -17.20 -7.80 10.24
N ARG A 127 -16.44 -7.68 11.33
CA ARG A 127 -16.91 -8.05 12.69
C ARG A 127 -18.08 -7.19 13.19
N ARG A 128 -18.19 -5.93 12.75
CA ARG A 128 -19.31 -5.05 13.12
C ARG A 128 -20.63 -5.43 12.43
N ARG A 129 -20.58 -6.12 11.27
CA ARG A 129 -21.78 -6.53 10.51
C ARG A 129 -22.51 -7.75 11.06
N THR A 130 -21.91 -8.52 11.97
CA THR A 130 -22.50 -9.77 12.48
C THR A 130 -23.22 -9.62 13.82
N LYS A 131 -23.65 -8.41 14.17
CA LYS A 131 -24.44 -8.11 15.38
C LYS A 131 -25.75 -7.47 14.99
#